data_AF-A0A346MVH5-F1
#
_entry.id   AF-A0A346MVH5-F1
#
_cell.length_a   1.000
_cell.length_b   1.000
_cell.length_c   1.000
_cell.angle_alpha   90.00
_cell.angle_beta   90.00
_cell.angle_gamma   90.00
#
_symmetry.space_group_name_H-M   'P 1'
#
loop_
_entity.id
_entity.type
_entity.pdbx_description
1 polymer ?
#
loop_
_entity_poly.entity_id
_entity_poly.type
_entity_poly.pdbx_seq_one_letter_code
_entity_poly.pdbx_strand_id
1 'polypeptide(L)'
;MVAFFLAVFLLARSLAVSAAEADQQAASPAVEQTQPAGDNFDFFSDQPVESTAVVELPPEKPLWQTVGGPLALLGLFFLILAAVWWFIPFESHSVELNLRGLPPAAKRGIAMAVVMFGIAFCFGASEIWYQLRLHGTAEAYFEQMSLGKLIAFTHAHLFGFTTSFFIIGIPFSMQFNQLKSYQWIFPVGLTASVVDVMSWWGIKYVAPSFEWVSMFCGILFSASYLFMLVGLLRVLLFPDVIWRSDKDGPERLQQKRELQEASRHREGDY
;
A
#
# COMPACT_ATOMS: atom_id res chain seq x y z
N MET A 1 -10.94 5.75 29.57
CA MET A 1 -9.78 5.63 28.65
C MET A 1 -8.82 4.51 29.04
N VAL A 2 -8.29 4.46 30.27
CA VAL A 2 -7.34 3.40 30.69
C VAL A 2 -7.88 1.98 30.50
N ALA A 3 -9.13 1.71 30.91
CA ALA A 3 -9.77 0.40 30.74
C ALA A 3 -9.91 -0.04 29.27
N PHE A 4 -10.10 0.92 28.35
CA PHE A 4 -10.20 0.64 26.92
C PHE A 4 -8.84 0.21 26.35
N PHE A 5 -7.76 0.93 26.66
CA PHE A 5 -6.42 0.56 26.23
C PHE A 5 -5.95 -0.77 26.83
N LEU A 6 -6.34 -1.06 28.09
CA LEU A 6 -6.05 -2.35 28.74
C LEU A 6 -6.80 -3.50 28.08
N ALA A 7 -8.07 -3.30 27.70
CA ALA A 7 -8.85 -4.29 26.97
C ALA A 7 -8.28 -4.55 25.56
N VAL A 8 -7.90 -3.49 24.83
CA VAL A 8 -7.26 -3.60 23.52
C VAL A 8 -5.92 -4.33 23.62
N PHE A 9 -5.11 -4.02 24.64
CA PHE A 9 -3.82 -4.67 24.86
C PHE A 9 -3.97 -6.16 25.22
N LEU A 10 -4.91 -6.51 26.08
CA LEU A 10 -5.19 -7.90 26.45
C LEU A 10 -5.73 -8.72 25.27
N LEU A 11 -6.59 -8.11 24.45
CA LEU A 11 -7.10 -8.73 23.22
C LEU A 11 -5.97 -8.94 22.21
N ALA A 12 -5.13 -7.92 21.99
CA ALA A 12 -3.97 -8.04 21.11
C ALA A 12 -2.99 -9.13 21.58
N ARG A 13 -2.76 -9.24 22.89
CA ARG A 13 -1.93 -10.30 23.48
C ARG A 13 -2.55 -11.68 23.28
N SER A 14 -3.86 -11.85 23.49
CA SER A 14 -4.50 -13.16 23.32
C SER A 14 -4.46 -13.62 21.86
N LEU A 15 -4.69 -12.69 20.92
CA LEU A 15 -4.58 -12.96 19.49
C LEU A 15 -3.15 -13.32 19.08
N ALA A 16 -2.14 -12.65 19.65
CA ALA A 16 -0.73 -12.97 19.40
C ALA A 16 -0.33 -14.35 19.93
N VAL A 17 -0.80 -14.74 21.12
CA VAL A 17 -0.54 -16.08 21.69
C VAL A 17 -1.24 -17.15 20.86
N SER A 18 -2.50 -16.94 20.49
CA SER A 18 -3.26 -17.89 19.65
C SER A 18 -2.61 -18.06 18.27
N ALA A 19 -2.05 -16.98 17.70
CA ALA A 19 -1.32 -17.04 16.44
C ALA A 19 -0.01 -17.83 16.55
N ALA A 20 0.74 -17.64 17.64
CA ALA A 20 1.97 -18.39 17.88
C ALA A 20 1.71 -19.89 18.09
N GLU A 21 0.61 -20.24 18.77
CA GLU A 21 0.20 -21.63 18.97
C GLU A 21 -0.26 -22.29 17.66
N ALA A 22 -1.01 -21.59 16.81
CA ALA A 22 -1.42 -22.07 15.49
C ALA A 22 -0.22 -22.32 14.56
N ASP A 23 0.78 -21.43 14.59
CA ASP A 23 2.01 -21.59 13.80
C ASP A 23 2.87 -22.77 14.32
N GLN A 24 2.87 -23.07 15.63
CA GLN A 24 3.54 -24.25 16.20
C GLN A 24 2.85 -25.57 15.85
N GLN A 25 1.52 -25.57 15.74
CA GLN A 25 0.74 -26.73 15.32
C GLN A 25 0.90 -27.01 13.82
N ALA A 26 0.96 -25.98 12.98
CA ALA A 26 1.20 -26.13 11.54
C ALA A 26 2.66 -26.54 11.21
N ALA A 27 3.63 -26.17 12.06
CA ALA A 27 5.04 -26.54 11.90
C ALA A 27 5.40 -27.94 12.44
N SER A 28 4.45 -28.61 13.11
CA SER A 28 4.61 -30.01 13.51
C SER A 28 3.93 -30.89 12.48
N PRO A 29 4.65 -31.53 11.53
CA PRO A 29 4.07 -32.68 10.88
C PRO A 29 3.86 -33.71 12.00
N ALA A 30 2.60 -33.95 12.37
CA ALA A 30 2.26 -35.21 12.98
C ALA A 30 2.61 -36.27 11.94
N VAL A 31 3.85 -36.73 11.95
CA VAL A 31 4.21 -38.01 11.39
C VAL A 31 3.54 -39.01 12.32
N GLU A 32 2.25 -39.23 12.11
CA GLU A 32 1.66 -40.51 12.44
C GLU A 32 2.46 -41.52 11.62
N GLN A 33 3.47 -42.10 12.26
CA GLN A 33 4.07 -43.34 11.81
C GLN A 33 2.98 -44.40 11.96
N THR A 34 2.08 -44.47 10.98
CA THR A 34 1.33 -45.68 10.72
C THR A 34 2.38 -46.73 10.43
N GLN A 35 2.54 -47.67 11.37
CA GLN A 35 3.37 -48.86 11.15
C GLN A 35 2.97 -49.48 9.81
N PRO A 36 3.93 -49.86 8.94
CA PRO A 36 3.56 -50.48 7.68
C PRO A 36 2.98 -51.85 8.00
N ALA A 37 1.66 -51.97 7.92
CA ALA A 37 1.01 -53.25 7.76
C ALA A 37 1.36 -53.74 6.35
N GLY A 38 2.51 -54.41 6.22
CA GLY A 38 2.79 -55.41 5.19
C GLY A 38 2.42 -55.12 3.72
N ASP A 39 2.48 -53.88 3.23
CA ASP A 39 2.19 -53.61 1.82
C ASP A 39 3.47 -53.66 0.97
N ASN A 40 3.45 -54.62 0.06
CA ASN A 40 4.50 -54.98 -0.89
C ASN A 40 4.58 -53.93 -2.03
N PHE A 41 4.79 -52.66 -1.67
CA PHE A 41 4.80 -51.53 -2.60
C PHE A 41 6.20 -51.32 -3.21
N ASP A 42 6.34 -51.61 -4.50
CA ASP A 42 7.57 -51.40 -5.26
C ASP A 42 7.53 -50.06 -6.02
N PHE A 43 8.23 -49.07 -5.46
CA PHE A 43 8.31 -47.70 -5.97
C PHE A 43 8.89 -47.58 -7.38
N PHE A 44 9.65 -48.59 -7.85
CA PHE A 44 10.29 -48.58 -9.16
C PHE A 44 9.65 -49.56 -10.16
N SER A 45 8.47 -50.09 -9.85
CA SER A 45 7.75 -50.96 -10.78
C SER A 45 7.11 -50.15 -11.91
N ASP A 46 7.19 -50.66 -13.14
CA ASP A 46 6.47 -50.11 -14.32
C ASP A 46 4.97 -50.48 -14.31
N GLN A 47 4.45 -51.04 -13.20
CA GLN A 47 3.02 -51.33 -13.10
C GLN A 47 2.23 -50.06 -12.79
N PRO A 48 1.10 -49.82 -13.46
CA PRO A 48 0.26 -48.67 -13.19
C PRO A 48 -0.18 -48.69 -11.74
N VAL A 49 0.11 -47.60 -11.01
CA VAL A 49 -0.31 -47.44 -9.62
C VAL A 49 -1.84 -47.46 -9.56
N GLU A 50 -2.43 -48.56 -9.08
CA GLU A 50 -3.86 -48.66 -8.80
C GLU A 50 -4.21 -47.87 -7.53
N SER A 51 -4.09 -46.54 -7.59
CA SER A 51 -4.60 -45.69 -6.51
C SER A 51 -6.10 -45.48 -6.71
N THR A 52 -6.93 -46.33 -6.11
CA THR A 52 -8.37 -46.07 -5.90
C THR A 52 -8.62 -45.03 -4.80
N ALA A 53 -7.55 -44.44 -4.23
CA ALA A 53 -7.65 -43.26 -3.39
C ALA A 53 -8.15 -42.09 -4.25
N VAL A 54 -9.46 -41.91 -4.26
CA VAL A 54 -10.12 -40.72 -4.80
C VAL A 54 -9.44 -39.52 -4.16
N VAL A 55 -8.70 -38.75 -4.95
CA VAL A 55 -8.23 -37.44 -4.54
C VAL A 55 -9.49 -36.61 -4.34
N GLU A 56 -9.98 -36.53 -3.10
CA GLU A 56 -11.08 -35.64 -2.74
C GLU A 56 -10.57 -34.22 -2.95
N LEU A 57 -10.91 -33.67 -4.12
CA LEU A 57 -10.67 -32.26 -4.40
C LEU A 57 -11.43 -31.46 -3.34
N PRO A 58 -10.80 -30.46 -2.72
CA PRO A 58 -11.50 -29.59 -1.78
C PRO A 58 -12.76 -29.03 -2.48
N PRO A 59 -13.90 -28.96 -1.77
CA PRO A 59 -15.15 -28.55 -2.36
C PRO A 59 -14.99 -27.17 -3.02
N GLU A 60 -15.57 -27.00 -4.20
CA GLU A 60 -15.52 -25.73 -4.91
C GLU A 60 -16.04 -24.60 -4.02
N LYS A 61 -15.26 -23.53 -3.93
CA LYS A 61 -15.63 -22.37 -3.11
C LYS A 61 -16.89 -21.72 -3.67
N PRO A 62 -17.86 -21.34 -2.82
CA PRO A 62 -19.11 -20.75 -3.27
C PRO A 62 -18.86 -19.39 -3.97
N LEU A 63 -19.71 -19.07 -4.96
CA LEU A 63 -19.63 -17.83 -5.76
C LEU A 63 -19.60 -16.54 -4.91
N TRP A 64 -20.27 -16.55 -3.75
CA TRP A 64 -20.22 -15.41 -2.84
C TRP A 64 -18.80 -15.16 -2.31
N GLN A 65 -18.00 -16.19 -2.06
CA GLN A 65 -16.62 -16.02 -1.58
C GLN A 65 -15.65 -15.65 -2.70
N THR A 66 -15.84 -16.21 -3.90
CA THR A 66 -14.92 -16.00 -5.02
C THR A 66 -15.22 -14.72 -5.81
N VAL A 67 -16.48 -14.30 -5.92
CA VAL A 67 -16.90 -13.11 -6.68
C VAL A 67 -17.53 -12.05 -5.77
N GLY A 68 -18.47 -12.46 -4.92
CA GLY A 68 -19.21 -11.54 -4.06
C GLY A 68 -18.34 -10.80 -3.06
N GLY A 69 -17.41 -11.50 -2.39
CA GLY A 69 -16.49 -10.97 -1.39
C GLY A 69 -15.56 -9.90 -1.97
N PRO A 70 -14.82 -10.20 -3.06
CA PRO A 70 -14.00 -9.20 -3.73
C PRO A 70 -14.79 -7.97 -4.21
N LEU A 71 -15.99 -8.16 -4.77
CA LEU A 71 -16.86 -7.05 -5.18
C LEU A 71 -17.37 -6.22 -3.98
N ALA A 72 -17.71 -6.88 -2.87
CA ALA A 72 -18.10 -6.19 -1.64
C ALA A 72 -16.95 -5.36 -1.07
N LEU A 73 -15.71 -5.88 -1.16
CA LEU A 73 -14.51 -5.15 -0.73
C LEU A 73 -14.22 -3.93 -1.63
N LEU A 74 -14.43 -4.03 -2.94
CA LEU A 74 -14.45 -2.84 -3.80
C LEU A 74 -15.59 -1.88 -3.44
N GLY A 75 -16.78 -2.39 -3.14
CA GLY A 75 -17.89 -1.58 -2.67
C GLY A 75 -17.51 -0.77 -1.42
N LEU A 76 -16.79 -1.41 -0.49
CA LEU A 76 -16.24 -0.75 0.70
C LEU A 76 -15.25 0.35 0.35
N PHE A 77 -14.36 0.14 -0.64
CA PHE A 77 -13.45 1.18 -1.13
C PHE A 77 -14.23 2.45 -1.55
N PHE A 78 -15.25 2.30 -2.40
CA PHE A 78 -16.05 3.45 -2.84
C PHE A 78 -16.89 4.05 -1.71
N LEU A 79 -17.37 3.23 -0.77
CA LEU A 79 -18.10 3.68 0.40
C LEU A 79 -17.23 4.53 1.32
N ILE A 80 -15.97 4.15 1.55
CA ILE A 80 -15.01 4.95 2.33
C ILE A 80 -14.78 6.29 1.64
N LEU A 81 -14.57 6.31 0.32
CA LEU A 81 -14.40 7.56 -0.43
C LEU A 81 -15.65 8.45 -0.38
N ALA A 82 -16.84 7.85 -0.52
CA ALA A 82 -18.10 8.56 -0.40
C ALA A 82 -18.29 9.12 1.02
N ALA A 83 -17.91 8.37 2.06
CA ALA A 83 -17.94 8.83 3.44
C ALA A 83 -16.96 9.99 3.66
N VAL A 84 -15.73 9.90 3.18
CA VAL A 84 -14.76 11.01 3.24
C VAL A 84 -15.34 12.27 2.60
N TRP A 85 -15.93 12.13 1.42
CA TRP A 85 -16.57 13.25 0.73
C TRP A 85 -17.78 13.83 1.48
N TRP A 86 -18.59 12.97 2.09
CA TRP A 86 -19.78 13.37 2.83
C TRP A 86 -19.44 14.08 4.14
N PHE A 87 -18.43 13.58 4.87
CA PHE A 87 -18.07 14.11 6.19
C PHE A 87 -17.04 15.24 6.14
N ILE A 88 -16.23 15.33 5.08
CA ILE A 88 -15.15 16.30 4.94
C ILE A 88 -15.41 17.16 3.69
N PRO A 89 -16.10 18.30 3.82
CA PRO A 89 -16.43 19.14 2.67
C PRO A 89 -15.18 19.75 2.04
N PHE A 90 -15.25 20.00 0.73
CA PHE A 90 -14.21 20.75 0.02
C PHE A 90 -14.23 22.21 0.51
N GLU A 91 -13.13 22.64 1.13
CA GLU A 91 -12.92 24.03 1.52
C GLU A 91 -11.58 24.51 0.97
N SER A 92 -11.59 25.62 0.22
CA SER A 92 -10.37 26.28 -0.24
C SER A 92 -9.89 27.24 0.84
N HIS A 93 -9.33 26.72 1.94
CA HIS A 93 -8.76 27.58 2.98
C HIS A 93 -7.43 28.19 2.52
N SER A 94 -7.29 29.49 2.75
CA SER A 94 -6.15 30.31 2.35
C SER A 94 -4.94 30.18 3.30
N VAL A 95 -4.67 29.00 3.84
CA VAL A 95 -3.41 28.80 4.57
C VAL A 95 -2.27 28.92 3.54
N GLU A 96 -1.56 30.04 3.57
CA GLU A 96 -0.46 30.39 2.67
C GLU A 96 0.83 29.62 2.96
N LEU A 97 0.73 28.31 3.22
CA LEU A 97 1.93 27.50 3.43
C LEU A 97 2.51 27.12 2.06
N ASN A 98 3.41 27.97 1.55
CA ASN A 98 4.26 27.63 0.42
C ASN A 98 5.51 26.91 0.95
N LEU A 99 5.77 25.69 0.48
CA LEU A 99 6.92 24.88 0.91
C LEU A 99 8.26 25.60 0.71
N ARG A 100 8.33 26.57 -0.21
CA ARG A 100 9.53 27.40 -0.42
C ARG A 100 9.82 28.34 0.75
N GLY A 101 8.77 28.84 1.41
CA GLY A 101 8.86 29.74 2.55
C GLY A 101 9.33 29.07 3.85
N LEU A 102 9.41 27.74 3.87
CA LEU A 102 9.87 27.00 5.06
C LEU A 102 11.34 27.30 5.39
N PRO A 103 11.74 27.26 6.68
CA PRO A 103 13.14 27.35 7.09
C PRO A 103 14.02 26.31 6.38
N PRO A 104 15.29 26.60 6.06
CA PRO A 104 16.17 25.67 5.35
C PRO A 104 16.28 24.29 5.99
N ALA A 105 16.29 24.22 7.33
CA ALA A 105 16.34 22.95 8.05
C ALA A 105 15.11 22.07 7.78
N ALA A 106 13.91 22.65 7.80
CA ALA A 106 12.66 21.94 7.51
C ALA A 106 12.63 21.45 6.05
N LYS A 107 13.03 22.30 5.09
CA LYS A 107 13.10 21.92 3.67
C LYS A 107 14.04 20.75 3.43
N ARG A 108 15.24 20.79 4.02
CA ARG A 108 16.22 19.69 3.93
C ARG A 108 15.70 18.41 4.57
N GLY A 109 15.08 18.51 5.76
CA GLY A 109 14.49 17.37 6.45
C GLY A 109 13.38 16.70 5.64
N ILE A 110 12.42 17.48 5.13
CA ILE A 110 11.34 16.97 4.29
C ILE A 110 11.92 16.37 3.00
N ALA A 111 12.82 17.06 2.31
CA ALA A 111 13.43 16.54 1.09
C ALA A 111 14.13 15.18 1.30
N MET A 112 14.91 15.06 2.38
CA MET A 112 15.59 13.81 2.72
C MET A 112 14.58 12.70 3.05
N ALA A 113 13.58 12.98 3.87
CA ALA A 113 12.55 12.02 4.23
C ALA A 113 11.80 11.51 2.98
N VAL A 114 11.40 12.42 2.10
CA VAL A 114 10.68 12.12 0.85
C VAL A 114 11.52 11.23 -0.06
N VAL A 115 12.82 11.53 -0.22
CA VAL A 115 13.74 10.68 -0.99
C VAL A 115 13.87 9.29 -0.37
N MET A 116 14.06 9.20 0.96
CA MET A 116 14.16 7.91 1.66
C MET A 116 12.88 7.08 1.52
N PHE A 117 11.71 7.71 1.59
CA PHE A 117 10.44 7.05 1.37
C PHE A 117 10.29 6.57 -0.09
N GLY A 118 10.78 7.34 -1.07
CA GLY A 118 10.84 6.89 -2.47
C GLY A 118 11.73 5.66 -2.66
N ILE A 119 12.87 5.60 -1.97
CA ILE A 119 13.75 4.43 -1.96
C ILE A 119 13.04 3.24 -1.31
N ALA A 120 12.41 3.44 -0.14
CA ALA A 120 11.66 2.39 0.54
C ALA A 120 10.52 1.84 -0.34
N PHE A 121 9.82 2.71 -1.08
CA PHE A 121 8.80 2.31 -2.04
C PHE A 121 9.36 1.42 -3.15
N CYS A 122 10.54 1.75 -3.69
CA CYS A 122 11.21 0.90 -4.71
C CYS A 122 11.57 -0.48 -4.15
N PHE A 123 12.04 -0.56 -2.91
CA PHE A 123 12.30 -1.84 -2.25
C PHE A 123 11.01 -2.63 -1.99
N GLY A 124 9.92 -1.98 -1.59
CA GLY A 124 8.61 -2.64 -1.44
C GLY A 124 8.09 -3.22 -2.76
N ALA A 125 8.18 -2.46 -3.86
CA ALA A 125 7.82 -2.97 -5.18
C ALA A 125 8.73 -4.15 -5.61
N SER A 126 10.02 -4.07 -5.31
CA SER A 126 10.98 -5.15 -5.59
C SER A 126 10.71 -6.40 -4.74
N GLU A 127 10.27 -6.23 -3.49
CA GLU A 127 9.86 -7.32 -2.61
C GLU A 127 8.68 -8.07 -3.21
N ILE A 128 7.62 -7.37 -3.65
CA ILE A 128 6.47 -8.01 -4.30
C ILE A 128 6.93 -8.85 -5.51
N TRP A 129 7.75 -8.27 -6.38
CA TRP A 129 8.27 -8.96 -7.56
C TRP A 129 9.09 -10.21 -7.17
N TYR A 130 9.95 -10.09 -6.15
CA TYR A 130 10.77 -11.20 -5.66
C TYR A 130 9.91 -12.32 -5.08
N GLN A 131 8.95 -11.99 -4.21
CA GLN A 131 8.10 -12.97 -3.55
C GLN A 131 7.21 -13.73 -4.55
N LEU A 132 6.62 -13.01 -5.52
CA LEU A 132 5.83 -13.63 -6.59
C LEU A 132 6.69 -14.55 -7.47
N ARG A 133 7.95 -14.18 -7.75
CA ARG A 133 8.84 -15.04 -8.53
C ARG A 133 9.30 -16.28 -7.76
N LEU A 134 9.45 -16.17 -6.44
CA LEU A 134 9.86 -17.27 -5.57
C LEU A 134 8.73 -18.29 -5.36
N HIS A 135 7.47 -17.83 -5.20
CA HIS A 135 6.33 -18.69 -4.88
C HIS A 135 5.46 -19.01 -6.12
N GLY A 136 5.70 -18.32 -7.24
CA GLY A 136 4.96 -18.49 -8.50
C GLY A 136 3.65 -17.71 -8.55
N THR A 137 2.82 -17.79 -7.50
CA THR A 137 1.51 -17.12 -7.41
C THR A 137 1.33 -16.40 -6.08
N ALA A 138 0.43 -15.41 -6.05
CA ALA A 138 0.04 -14.75 -4.81
C ALA A 138 -0.62 -15.72 -3.83
N GLU A 139 -1.44 -16.65 -4.33
CA GLU A 139 -2.06 -17.72 -3.54
C GLU A 139 -0.99 -18.54 -2.79
N ALA A 140 -0.02 -19.10 -3.51
CA ALA A 140 1.03 -19.92 -2.89
C ALA A 140 1.88 -19.12 -1.88
N TYR A 141 2.13 -17.83 -2.15
CA TYR A 141 2.81 -16.95 -1.21
C TYR A 141 2.05 -16.76 0.10
N PHE A 142 0.75 -16.46 0.02
CA PHE A 142 -0.06 -16.26 1.21
C PHE A 142 -0.36 -17.59 1.91
N GLU A 143 -0.57 -18.69 1.20
CA GLU A 143 -0.76 -20.02 1.79
C GLU A 143 0.39 -20.43 2.69
N GLN A 144 1.64 -20.16 2.29
CA GLN A 144 2.84 -20.47 3.09
C GLN A 144 3.11 -19.44 4.19
N MET A 145 2.37 -18.33 4.24
CA MET A 145 2.53 -17.30 5.25
C MET A 145 1.86 -17.71 6.56
N SER A 146 2.63 -17.72 7.64
CA SER A 146 2.14 -17.97 9.00
C SER A 146 1.22 -16.84 9.47
N LEU A 147 0.33 -17.09 10.45
CA LEU A 147 -0.56 -16.05 10.97
C LEU A 147 0.24 -14.94 11.65
N GLY A 148 1.27 -15.29 12.43
CA GLY A 148 2.16 -14.31 13.06
C GLY A 148 2.85 -13.42 12.01
N LYS A 149 3.31 -14.01 10.91
CA LYS A 149 3.94 -13.27 9.80
C LYS A 149 2.94 -12.36 9.09
N LEU A 150 1.70 -12.80 8.85
CA LEU A 150 0.65 -11.98 8.24
C LEU A 150 0.27 -10.77 9.11
N ILE A 151 0.18 -10.94 10.43
CA ILE A 151 -0.05 -9.85 11.37
C ILE A 151 1.11 -8.84 11.35
N ALA A 152 2.35 -9.32 11.41
CA ALA A 152 3.53 -8.46 11.35
C ALA A 152 3.60 -7.69 10.01
N PHE A 153 3.33 -8.38 8.91
CA PHE A 153 3.27 -7.80 7.56
C PHE A 153 2.19 -6.72 7.47
N THR A 154 0.99 -7.00 7.98
CA THR A 154 -0.13 -6.06 8.07
C THR A 154 0.23 -4.81 8.88
N HIS A 155 0.82 -4.99 10.07
CA HIS A 155 1.22 -3.87 10.92
C HIS A 155 2.25 -2.97 10.24
N ALA A 156 3.33 -3.57 9.70
CA ALA A 156 4.40 -2.84 9.04
C ALA A 156 3.89 -2.05 7.83
N HIS A 157 3.02 -2.64 7.02
CA HIS A 157 2.45 -1.98 5.84
C HIS A 157 1.45 -0.89 6.21
N LEU A 158 0.51 -1.12 7.13
CA LEU A 158 -0.41 -0.07 7.56
C LEU A 158 0.34 1.13 8.16
N PHE A 159 1.35 0.87 8.99
CA PHE A 159 2.20 1.91 9.54
C PHE A 159 2.99 2.65 8.44
N GLY A 160 3.62 1.91 7.53
CA GLY A 160 4.42 2.46 6.43
C GLY A 160 3.57 3.28 5.47
N PHE A 161 2.43 2.76 5.02
CA PHE A 161 1.48 3.44 4.15
C PHE A 161 0.99 4.73 4.78
N THR A 162 0.49 4.66 6.03
CA THR A 162 0.01 5.85 6.75
C THR A 162 1.12 6.88 6.87
N THR A 163 2.28 6.50 7.42
CA THR A 163 3.41 7.42 7.64
C THR A 163 3.89 8.07 6.34
N SER A 164 4.01 7.29 5.27
CA SER A 164 4.46 7.79 3.96
C SER A 164 3.49 8.83 3.39
N PHE A 165 2.18 8.57 3.51
CA PHE A 165 1.13 9.48 3.07
C PHE A 165 1.00 10.71 3.98
N PHE A 166 1.32 10.62 5.27
CA PHE A 166 1.41 11.79 6.14
C PHE A 166 2.60 12.68 5.75
N ILE A 167 3.79 12.09 5.55
CA ILE A 167 5.02 12.83 5.25
C ILE A 167 5.01 13.43 3.85
N ILE A 168 4.42 12.75 2.87
CA ILE A 168 4.38 13.21 1.48
C ILE A 168 3.05 13.91 1.17
N GLY A 169 1.93 13.28 1.57
CA GLY A 169 0.59 13.72 1.21
C GLY A 169 0.16 15.00 1.89
N ILE A 170 0.54 15.27 3.15
CA ILE A 170 0.21 16.56 3.79
C ILE A 170 0.95 17.72 3.13
N PRO A 171 2.29 17.73 3.02
CA PRO A 171 3.01 18.81 2.33
C PRO A 171 2.53 19.01 0.88
N PHE A 172 2.27 17.91 0.16
CA PHE A 172 1.70 17.95 -1.17
C PHE A 172 0.32 18.63 -1.19
N SER A 173 -0.59 18.21 -0.32
CA SER A 173 -1.96 18.75 -0.25
C SER A 173 -1.97 20.22 0.15
N MET A 174 -1.03 20.66 0.99
CA MET A 174 -0.88 22.07 1.37
C MET A 174 -0.34 22.92 0.21
N GLN A 175 0.63 22.40 -0.55
CA GLN A 175 1.22 23.10 -1.70
C GLN A 175 0.22 23.27 -2.86
N PHE A 176 -0.67 22.29 -3.05
CA PHE A 176 -1.59 22.23 -4.19
C PHE A 176 -3.08 22.33 -3.80
N ASN A 177 -3.37 22.92 -2.63
CA ASN A 177 -4.70 22.96 -2.02
C ASN A 177 -5.81 23.61 -2.89
N GLN A 178 -5.44 24.48 -3.83
CA GLN A 178 -6.36 25.19 -4.73
C GLN A 178 -7.05 24.29 -5.76
N LEU A 179 -6.56 23.08 -6.01
CA LEU A 179 -7.08 22.19 -7.07
C LEU A 179 -7.91 21.06 -6.47
N LYS A 180 -9.23 21.10 -6.73
CA LYS A 180 -10.22 20.10 -6.30
C LYS A 180 -9.79 18.65 -6.58
N SER A 181 -9.20 18.41 -7.75
CA SER A 181 -8.74 17.07 -8.14
C SER A 181 -7.61 16.53 -7.26
N TYR A 182 -6.73 17.40 -6.77
CA TYR A 182 -5.59 16.98 -5.94
C TYR A 182 -5.96 16.64 -4.51
N GLN A 183 -7.05 17.22 -4.00
CA GLN A 183 -7.59 16.85 -2.71
C GLN A 183 -8.12 15.41 -2.66
N TRP A 184 -8.39 14.80 -3.81
CA TRP A 184 -8.80 13.40 -3.90
C TRP A 184 -7.65 12.40 -3.93
N ILE A 185 -6.46 12.81 -4.39
CA ILE A 185 -5.32 11.90 -4.57
C ILE A 185 -4.91 11.28 -3.23
N PHE A 186 -4.89 12.09 -2.18
CA PHE A 186 -4.53 11.64 -0.84
C PHE A 186 -5.56 10.63 -0.27
N PRO A 187 -6.87 10.95 -0.16
CA PRO A 187 -7.89 9.99 0.28
C PRO A 187 -7.96 8.71 -0.56
N VAL A 188 -7.81 8.81 -1.89
CA VAL A 188 -7.81 7.63 -2.78
C VAL A 188 -6.65 6.69 -2.42
N GLY A 189 -5.43 7.21 -2.27
CA GLY A 189 -4.28 6.38 -1.93
C GLY A 189 -4.36 5.75 -0.54
N LEU A 190 -4.84 6.48 0.47
CA LEU A 190 -5.06 5.92 1.82
C LEU A 190 -6.20 4.88 1.86
N THR A 191 -7.26 5.12 1.10
CA THR A 191 -8.36 4.13 1.03
C THR A 191 -7.88 2.87 0.32
N ALA A 192 -7.11 3.04 -0.77
CA ALA A 192 -6.50 1.92 -1.48
C ALA A 192 -5.58 1.11 -0.55
N SER A 193 -4.76 1.75 0.29
CA SER A 193 -3.84 1.05 1.19
C SER A 193 -4.56 0.20 2.25
N VAL A 194 -5.64 0.71 2.84
CA VAL A 194 -6.44 -0.07 3.81
C VAL A 194 -7.12 -1.25 3.13
N VAL A 195 -7.71 -1.03 1.96
CA VAL A 195 -8.43 -2.07 1.22
C VAL A 195 -7.46 -3.13 0.66
N ASP A 196 -6.25 -2.73 0.26
CA ASP A 196 -5.19 -3.65 -0.15
C ASP A 196 -4.83 -4.61 1.00
N VAL A 197 -4.57 -4.08 2.20
CA VAL A 197 -4.30 -4.91 3.38
C VAL A 197 -5.45 -5.87 3.65
N MET A 198 -6.70 -5.41 3.61
CA MET A 198 -7.87 -6.29 3.79
C MET A 198 -7.94 -7.38 2.72
N SER A 199 -7.54 -7.08 1.49
CA SER A 199 -7.54 -8.05 0.40
C SER A 199 -6.54 -9.18 0.63
N TRP A 200 -5.38 -8.92 1.26
CA TRP A 200 -4.40 -9.97 1.60
C TRP A 200 -4.96 -11.00 2.57
N TRP A 201 -5.73 -10.55 3.56
CA TRP A 201 -6.47 -11.44 4.47
C TRP A 201 -7.54 -12.24 3.71
N GLY A 202 -8.19 -11.61 2.72
CA GLY A 202 -9.10 -12.29 1.79
C GLY A 202 -8.42 -13.38 0.96
N ILE A 203 -7.22 -13.11 0.43
CA ILE A 203 -6.42 -14.09 -0.33
C ILE A 203 -6.08 -15.28 0.57
N LYS A 204 -5.61 -15.02 1.79
CA LYS A 204 -5.21 -16.08 2.74
C LYS A 204 -6.37 -16.96 3.20
N TYR A 205 -7.49 -16.38 3.57
CA TYR A 205 -8.55 -17.09 4.31
C TYR A 205 -9.84 -17.34 3.54
N VAL A 206 -10.07 -16.62 2.44
CA VAL A 206 -11.32 -16.69 1.69
C VAL A 206 -11.08 -17.29 0.32
N ALA A 207 -10.48 -16.54 -0.61
CA ALA A 207 -10.28 -16.98 -1.98
C ALA A 207 -9.11 -16.25 -2.66
N PRO A 208 -8.38 -16.92 -3.57
CA PRO A 208 -7.32 -16.29 -4.37
C PRO A 208 -7.83 -15.12 -5.22
N SER A 209 -9.11 -15.13 -5.57
CA SER A 209 -9.75 -14.05 -6.33
C SER A 209 -9.63 -12.68 -5.67
N PHE A 210 -9.32 -12.55 -4.38
CA PHE A 210 -9.04 -11.24 -3.78
C PHE A 210 -7.77 -10.58 -4.35
N GLU A 211 -6.91 -11.32 -5.07
CA GLU A 211 -5.71 -10.80 -5.74
C GLU A 211 -6.02 -9.64 -6.70
N TRP A 212 -7.14 -9.69 -7.44
CA TRP A 212 -7.46 -8.60 -8.37
C TRP A 212 -7.79 -7.30 -7.61
N VAL A 213 -8.36 -7.38 -6.41
CA VAL A 213 -8.58 -6.22 -5.54
C VAL A 213 -7.24 -5.68 -5.05
N SER A 214 -6.34 -6.57 -4.61
CA SER A 214 -4.99 -6.18 -4.19
C SER A 214 -4.24 -5.48 -5.31
N MET A 215 -4.29 -6.03 -6.53
CA MET A 215 -3.64 -5.43 -7.70
C MET A 215 -4.22 -4.05 -8.04
N PHE A 216 -5.55 -3.92 -8.04
CA PHE A 216 -6.23 -2.64 -8.26
C PHE A 216 -5.80 -1.59 -7.22
N CYS A 217 -5.84 -1.95 -5.93
CA CYS A 217 -5.42 -1.07 -4.85
C CYS A 217 -3.93 -0.73 -4.93
N GLY A 218 -3.07 -1.70 -5.24
CA GLY A 218 -1.64 -1.50 -5.42
C GLY A 218 -1.33 -0.52 -6.55
N ILE A 219 -2.06 -0.58 -7.67
CA ILE A 219 -1.94 0.38 -8.77
C ILE A 219 -2.38 1.78 -8.33
N LEU A 220 -3.55 1.92 -7.70
CA LEU A 220 -4.04 3.22 -7.23
C LEU A 220 -3.14 3.84 -6.17
N PHE A 221 -2.68 3.03 -5.22
CA PHE A 221 -1.71 3.42 -4.19
C PHE A 221 -0.42 3.91 -4.87
N SER A 222 0.15 3.12 -5.76
CA SER A 222 1.41 3.46 -6.45
C SER A 222 1.29 4.73 -7.28
N ALA A 223 0.20 4.86 -8.05
CA ALA A 223 -0.04 6.04 -8.89
C ALA A 223 -0.22 7.31 -8.06
N SER A 224 -1.06 7.25 -7.02
CA SER A 224 -1.28 8.39 -6.12
C SER A 224 -0.01 8.78 -5.35
N TYR A 225 0.69 7.78 -4.81
CA TYR A 225 1.94 7.96 -4.10
C TYR A 225 3.04 8.58 -4.97
N LEU A 226 3.32 8.00 -6.14
CA LEU A 226 4.34 8.49 -7.06
C LEU A 226 4.01 9.88 -7.58
N PHE A 227 2.73 10.15 -7.85
CA PHE A 227 2.30 11.49 -8.26
C PHE A 227 2.63 12.55 -7.20
N MET A 228 2.30 12.28 -5.93
CA MET A 228 2.61 13.20 -4.84
C MET A 228 4.11 13.29 -4.55
N LEU A 229 4.83 12.17 -4.60
CA LEU A 229 6.28 12.09 -4.42
C LEU A 229 7.01 12.96 -5.44
N VAL A 230 6.70 12.76 -6.73
CA VAL A 230 7.32 13.53 -7.83
C VAL A 230 6.94 15.00 -7.72
N GLY A 231 5.67 15.32 -7.45
CA GLY A 231 5.21 16.70 -7.27
C GLY A 231 5.98 17.42 -6.16
N LEU A 232 6.21 16.75 -5.03
CA LEU A 232 6.91 17.30 -3.88
C LEU A 232 8.42 17.43 -4.10
N LEU A 233 9.08 16.38 -4.60
CA LEU A 233 10.50 16.40 -4.94
C LEU A 233 10.82 17.50 -5.95
N ARG A 234 9.95 17.69 -6.93
CA ARG A 234 10.09 18.77 -7.91
C ARG A 234 10.08 20.14 -7.25
N VAL A 235 9.12 20.40 -6.35
CA VAL A 235 8.99 21.69 -5.65
C VAL A 235 10.19 21.94 -4.72
N LEU A 236 10.71 20.90 -4.07
CA LEU A 236 11.78 21.02 -3.08
C LEU A 236 13.18 21.05 -3.70
N LEU A 237 13.46 20.18 -4.67
CA LEU A 237 14.80 20.02 -5.27
C LEU A 237 15.00 20.87 -6.52
N PHE A 238 13.93 21.13 -7.28
CA PHE A 238 13.99 21.84 -8.56
C PHE A 238 13.08 23.07 -8.56
N PRO A 239 13.35 24.06 -7.69
CA PRO A 239 12.48 25.22 -7.53
C PRO A 239 12.36 26.06 -8.82
N ASP A 240 13.24 25.94 -9.79
CA ASP A 240 13.16 26.74 -11.02
C ASP A 240 12.16 26.23 -12.06
N VAL A 241 11.69 24.99 -11.91
CA VAL A 241 10.70 24.40 -12.80
C VAL A 241 9.31 24.92 -12.40
N ILE A 242 8.54 25.46 -13.35
CA ILE A 242 7.20 26.00 -13.10
C ILE A 242 6.16 25.04 -13.69
N TRP A 243 5.22 24.58 -12.87
CA TRP A 243 4.07 23.80 -13.31
C TRP A 243 2.82 24.66 -13.28
N ARG A 244 1.88 24.34 -14.18
CA ARG A 244 0.59 25.03 -14.28
C ARG A 244 -0.22 24.96 -12.98
N SER A 245 0.01 23.92 -12.18
CA SER A 245 -0.66 23.72 -10.90
C SER A 245 0.02 24.38 -9.71
N ASP A 246 1.19 25.00 -9.88
CA ASP A 246 1.90 25.63 -8.77
C ASP A 246 1.14 26.84 -8.23
N LYS A 247 1.01 26.92 -6.91
CA LYS A 247 0.39 28.06 -6.19
C LYS A 247 1.07 29.40 -6.48
N ASP A 248 2.39 29.41 -6.63
CA ASP A 248 3.20 30.59 -6.95
C ASP A 248 3.53 30.71 -8.45
N GLY A 249 2.92 29.88 -9.30
CA GLY A 249 3.22 29.83 -10.74
C GLY A 249 3.10 31.18 -11.46
N PRO A 250 1.99 31.94 -11.30
CA PRO A 250 1.82 33.23 -11.96
C PRO A 250 2.87 34.27 -11.56
N GLU A 251 3.14 34.40 -10.27
CA GLU A 251 4.14 35.34 -9.72
C GLU A 251 5.54 35.03 -10.25
N ARG A 252 5.94 33.75 -10.27
CA ARG A 252 7.25 33.32 -10.75
C ARG A 252 7.42 33.50 -12.26
N LEU A 253 6.36 33.29 -13.03
CA LEU A 253 6.39 33.57 -14.48
C LEU A 253 6.55 35.06 -14.74
N GLN A 254 5.95 35.92 -13.92
CA GLN A 254 6.13 37.36 -14.02
C GLN A 254 7.57 37.77 -13.68
N GLN A 255 8.12 37.32 -12.55
CA GLN A 255 9.51 37.60 -12.17
C GLN A 255 10.52 37.14 -13.23
N LYS A 256 10.31 35.96 -13.84
CA LYS A 256 11.17 35.50 -14.94
C LYS A 256 11.08 36.39 -16.18
N ARG A 257 9.90 36.89 -16.53
CA ARG A 257 9.74 37.83 -17.66
C ARG A 257 10.44 39.15 -17.37
N GLU A 258 10.28 39.70 -16.17
CA GLU A 258 10.94 40.94 -15.74
C GLU A 258 12.48 40.81 -15.78
N LEU A 259 13.03 39.68 -15.33
CA LEU A 259 14.46 39.39 -15.43
C LEU A 259 14.94 39.26 -16.88
N GLN A 260 14.15 38.64 -17.75
CA GLN A 260 14.47 38.52 -19.18
C GLN A 260 14.44 39.89 -19.88
N GLU A 261 13.44 40.71 -19.59
CA GLU A 261 13.35 42.09 -20.10
C GLU A 261 14.53 42.93 -19.62
N ALA A 262 14.88 42.87 -18.33
CA ALA A 262 16.04 43.55 -17.78
C ALA A 262 17.37 43.09 -18.43
N SER A 263 17.52 41.80 -18.74
CA SER A 263 18.71 41.28 -19.43
C SER A 263 18.80 41.77 -20.89
N ARG A 264 17.67 41.86 -21.60
CA ARG A 264 17.60 42.36 -22.98
C ARG A 264 17.99 43.83 -23.09
N HIS A 265 17.58 44.66 -22.14
CA HIS A 265 17.96 46.07 -22.13
C HIS A 265 19.46 46.28 -21.85
N ARG A 266 20.10 45.34 -21.16
CA ARG A 266 21.53 45.44 -20.81
C ARG A 266 22.48 45.00 -21.93
N GLU A 267 22.02 44.14 -22.85
CA GLU A 267 22.82 43.69 -24.01
C GLU A 267 22.74 44.64 -25.22
N GLY A 268 21.78 45.58 -25.24
CA GLY A 268 21.60 46.57 -26.31
C GLY A 268 22.25 47.94 -26.09
N ASP A 269 22.89 48.15 -24.93
CA ASP A 269 23.47 49.42 -24.49
C ASP A 269 25.00 49.52 -24.75
N TYR A 270 25.50 48.82 -25.77
CA TYR A 270 26.92 48.87 -26.20
C TYR A 270 27.09 49.58 -27.55
#